data_AF-A0A2E3Q3S5-F1
#
_entry.id   AF-A0A2E3Q3S5-F1
#
_cell.length_a   1.000
_cell.length_b   1.000
_cell.length_c   1.000
_cell.angle_alpha   90.00
_cell.angle_beta   90.00
_cell.angle_gamma   90.00
#
_symmetry.space_group_name_H-M   'P 1'
#
loop_
_entity.id
_entity.type
_entity.pdbx_description
1 polymer ?
#
loop_
_entity_poly.entity_id
_entity_poly.type
_entity_poly.pdbx_seq_one_letter_code
_entity_poly.pdbx_strand_id
1 'polypeptide(L)'
;MTINRCLAVLTLALTTSALAQSPEKPWQHDDGVIEFKGRTFSSWREFHRSDLHDPSRKCLTPDAAGDGGQDPMGFRGFSPNDCSLSSTTISPDYDPDVAIYRIPCVVHVITNSTGSEGNLTDAQVESGIRILNEDMNALLDTPGQNGTNARIEFYLADVDPDGNPTNGITRSANSTWFNDSGSYWNTLAWDPNRYCNIYTNTASGALGYVSGFPADPGHAGSPGDRVVILWSTYGEDGPYGPPYDMGRTLTHEIGHYLGLYHTFDGGCGSSSCYTSGDRICDTNPESGPNFECSGGTPSSCGSPDPIDNYMDYSDDICMEKFTPEQVNRMRCSLINWRPLLYSEGAGCITGCFGDLDNDGAVSSGDLGLLISAWGGCSKDPKFPCCADLDGNGLVNSADLGLLIGAWGGCPVDPCEGVDCSDGDPCTTDTCIEGKCFNEPIPGCGEGPCGNPKAGSCFVANGSPGCDDAACCEPICADDPFCCDTEWDQLCVNAANASCGGGGGGGAGDCCVANGSPGCEDPACQDLICNADPYCCEVEWDGICSDAANTDCAVCNS
;
A
#
# COMPACT_ATOMS: atom_id res chain seq x y z
N MET A 1 -74.56 -52.95 -3.30
CA MET A 1 -73.17 -53.11 -2.83
C MET A 1 -72.26 -52.84 -4.01
N THR A 2 -71.80 -51.61 -4.12
CA THR A 2 -70.97 -51.10 -5.21
C THR A 2 -69.52 -51.15 -4.75
N ILE A 3 -68.68 -51.84 -5.52
CA ILE A 3 -67.27 -52.09 -5.25
C ILE A 3 -66.48 -50.81 -5.55
N ASN A 4 -65.73 -50.28 -4.59
CA ASN A 4 -64.74 -49.23 -4.81
C ASN A 4 -63.35 -49.77 -4.48
N ARG A 5 -62.47 -49.81 -5.49
CA ARG A 5 -61.05 -50.17 -5.37
C ARG A 5 -60.27 -48.93 -4.97
N CYS A 6 -59.62 -48.92 -3.82
CA CYS A 6 -58.58 -47.94 -3.49
C CYS A 6 -57.23 -48.45 -4.00
N LEU A 7 -56.63 -47.68 -4.90
CA LEU A 7 -55.26 -47.86 -5.39
C LEU A 7 -54.34 -47.09 -4.43
N ALA A 8 -53.47 -47.77 -3.69
CA ALA A 8 -52.41 -47.14 -2.92
C ALA A 8 -51.19 -46.93 -3.83
N VAL A 9 -50.92 -45.68 -4.19
CA VAL A 9 -49.69 -45.28 -4.89
C VAL A 9 -48.63 -45.02 -3.83
N LEU A 10 -47.61 -45.88 -3.80
CA LEU A 10 -46.42 -45.71 -2.97
C LEU A 10 -45.51 -44.70 -3.67
N THR A 11 -45.52 -43.44 -3.23
CA THR A 11 -44.57 -42.42 -3.68
C THR A 11 -43.20 -42.69 -3.05
N LEU A 12 -42.28 -43.20 -3.87
CA LEU A 12 -40.86 -43.30 -3.55
C LEU A 12 -40.28 -41.88 -3.53
N ALA A 13 -39.95 -41.37 -2.35
CA ALA A 13 -39.23 -40.10 -2.22
C ALA A 13 -37.80 -40.29 -2.74
N LEU A 14 -37.56 -39.85 -3.98
CA LEU A 14 -36.20 -39.60 -4.46
C LEU A 14 -35.66 -38.40 -3.69
N THR A 15 -34.75 -38.65 -2.75
CA THR A 15 -33.87 -37.62 -2.22
C THR A 15 -32.99 -37.15 -3.37
N THR A 16 -33.29 -35.98 -3.92
CA THR A 16 -32.36 -35.24 -4.77
C THR A 16 -31.17 -34.89 -3.90
N SER A 17 -30.07 -35.64 -4.03
CA SER A 17 -28.76 -35.17 -3.59
C SER A 17 -28.56 -33.82 -4.24
N ALA A 18 -28.47 -32.75 -3.45
CA ALA A 18 -27.96 -31.49 -3.95
C ALA A 18 -26.57 -31.80 -4.50
N LEU A 19 -26.41 -31.73 -5.83
CA LEU A 19 -25.08 -31.70 -6.43
C LEU A 19 -24.43 -30.45 -5.85
N ALA A 20 -23.52 -30.63 -4.90
CA ALA A 20 -22.67 -29.54 -4.44
C ALA A 20 -22.02 -28.97 -5.70
N GLN A 21 -22.32 -27.71 -5.99
CA GLN A 21 -21.76 -27.02 -7.12
C GLN A 21 -20.25 -26.95 -6.88
N SER A 22 -19.45 -27.49 -7.81
CA SER A 22 -17.99 -27.47 -7.68
C SER A 22 -17.50 -26.04 -7.47
N PRO A 23 -16.45 -25.85 -6.66
CA PRO A 23 -15.98 -24.51 -6.32
C PRO A 23 -15.51 -23.77 -7.57
N GLU A 24 -15.76 -22.45 -7.61
CA GLU A 24 -15.42 -21.58 -8.75
C GLU A 24 -13.90 -21.41 -8.92
N LYS A 25 -13.15 -21.58 -7.83
CA LYS A 25 -11.69 -21.58 -7.76
C LYS A 25 -11.20 -22.92 -7.17
N PRO A 26 -9.94 -23.31 -7.38
CA PRO A 26 -9.37 -24.48 -6.71
C PRO A 26 -9.49 -24.35 -5.20
N TRP A 27 -10.03 -25.38 -4.55
CA TRP A 27 -10.30 -25.39 -3.11
C TRP A 27 -9.53 -26.52 -2.43
N GLN A 28 -8.72 -26.22 -1.43
CA GLN A 28 -8.05 -27.21 -0.58
C GLN A 28 -8.90 -27.48 0.66
N HIS A 29 -9.30 -28.74 0.81
CA HIS A 29 -10.06 -29.27 1.95
C HIS A 29 -9.14 -29.57 3.14
N ASP A 30 -9.73 -29.81 4.31
CA ASP A 30 -8.97 -30.01 5.55
C ASP A 30 -8.13 -31.30 5.59
N ASP A 31 -8.43 -32.24 4.71
CA ASP A 31 -7.65 -33.48 4.49
C ASP A 31 -6.52 -33.31 3.46
N GLY A 32 -6.29 -32.08 2.98
CA GLY A 32 -5.27 -31.72 2.00
C GLY A 32 -5.69 -31.95 0.56
N VAL A 33 -6.86 -32.55 0.29
CA VAL A 33 -7.35 -32.80 -1.07
C VAL A 33 -7.75 -31.48 -1.71
N ILE A 34 -7.31 -31.27 -2.95
CA ILE A 34 -7.70 -30.10 -3.75
C ILE A 34 -8.83 -30.50 -4.68
N GLU A 35 -9.90 -29.72 -4.74
CA GLU A 35 -11.02 -29.90 -5.65
C GLU A 35 -11.14 -28.71 -6.61
N PHE A 36 -11.28 -29.01 -7.90
CA PHE A 36 -11.57 -28.00 -8.91
C PHE A 36 -12.37 -28.59 -10.07
N LYS A 37 -13.46 -27.91 -10.46
CA LYS A 37 -14.34 -28.31 -11.57
C LYS A 37 -14.76 -29.80 -11.54
N GLY A 38 -15.01 -30.33 -10.34
CA GLY A 38 -15.47 -31.71 -10.13
C GLY A 38 -14.38 -32.78 -10.21
N ARG A 39 -13.09 -32.39 -10.25
CA ARG A 39 -11.94 -33.28 -10.14
C ARG A 39 -11.19 -33.01 -8.85
N THR A 40 -10.61 -34.06 -8.28
CA THR A 40 -9.79 -33.99 -7.07
C THR A 40 -8.33 -34.29 -7.37
N PHE A 41 -7.44 -33.69 -6.58
CA PHE A 41 -5.99 -33.80 -6.69
C PHE A 41 -5.39 -34.01 -5.29
N SER A 42 -4.32 -34.79 -5.21
CA SER A 42 -3.65 -35.11 -3.94
C SER A 42 -2.65 -34.04 -3.47
N SER A 43 -2.29 -33.09 -4.35
CA SER A 43 -1.36 -32.00 -4.05
C SER A 43 -1.49 -30.85 -5.06
N TRP A 44 -1.03 -29.65 -4.69
CA TRP A 44 -0.96 -28.49 -5.60
C TRP A 44 -0.14 -28.80 -6.84
N ARG A 45 0.93 -29.59 -6.67
CA ARG A 45 1.77 -30.07 -7.78
C ARG A 45 1.01 -30.93 -8.79
N GLU A 46 0.12 -31.80 -8.33
CA GLU A 46 -0.72 -32.60 -9.23
C GLU A 46 -1.74 -31.71 -9.95
N PHE A 47 -2.32 -30.73 -9.26
CA PHE A 47 -3.22 -29.75 -9.85
C PHE A 47 -2.54 -28.91 -10.93
N HIS A 48 -1.35 -28.34 -10.67
CA HIS A 48 -0.59 -27.51 -11.63
C HIS A 48 -0.12 -28.28 -12.87
N ARG A 49 0.04 -29.60 -12.77
CA ARG A 49 0.39 -30.48 -13.91
C ARG A 49 -0.83 -30.98 -14.67
N SER A 50 -2.03 -30.69 -14.20
CA SER A 50 -3.27 -31.12 -14.83
C SER A 50 -3.65 -30.24 -16.01
N ASP A 51 -4.51 -30.78 -16.88
CA ASP A 51 -5.16 -30.06 -17.98
C ASP A 51 -6.14 -28.97 -17.52
N LEU A 52 -6.43 -28.86 -16.21
CA LEU A 52 -7.31 -27.83 -15.66
C LEU A 52 -6.60 -26.55 -15.24
N HIS A 53 -5.27 -26.60 -15.06
CA HIS A 53 -4.46 -25.43 -14.76
C HIS A 53 -3.83 -24.89 -16.06
N ASP A 54 -3.94 -23.58 -16.29
CA ASP A 54 -3.27 -22.91 -17.39
C ASP A 54 -1.87 -22.47 -16.95
N PRO A 55 -0.76 -23.04 -17.48
CA PRO A 55 0.59 -22.69 -17.06
C PRO A 55 0.95 -21.21 -17.21
N SER A 56 0.26 -20.46 -18.08
CA SER A 56 0.45 -19.00 -18.21
C SER A 56 -0.12 -18.21 -17.02
N ARG A 57 -0.90 -18.87 -16.16
CA ARG A 57 -1.49 -18.30 -14.94
C ARG A 57 -0.80 -18.81 -13.67
N LYS A 58 0.45 -19.27 -13.81
CA LYS A 58 1.23 -19.86 -12.71
C LYS A 58 1.49 -18.84 -11.60
N CYS A 59 1.92 -17.63 -11.96
CA CYS A 59 1.78 -16.46 -11.11
C CYS A 59 0.64 -15.61 -11.71
N LEU A 60 -0.12 -14.90 -10.90
CA LEU A 60 -1.19 -14.05 -11.41
C LEU A 60 -0.77 -12.60 -11.23
N THR A 61 -0.49 -11.92 -12.33
CA THR A 61 -0.49 -10.46 -12.34
C THR A 61 -1.84 -9.96 -12.82
N PRO A 62 -2.37 -8.87 -12.25
CA PRO A 62 -3.47 -8.13 -12.86
C PRO A 62 -3.03 -7.63 -14.25
N ASP A 63 -3.95 -7.59 -15.20
CA ASP A 63 -3.72 -6.87 -16.45
C ASP A 63 -3.51 -5.38 -16.10
N ALA A 64 -2.43 -4.75 -16.58
CA ALA A 64 -2.20 -3.33 -16.37
C ALA A 64 -3.41 -2.54 -16.88
N ALA A 65 -4.24 -2.01 -15.97
CA ALA A 65 -5.40 -1.24 -16.34
C ALA A 65 -4.91 0.04 -17.03
N GLY A 66 -5.43 0.34 -18.22
CA GLY A 66 -5.07 1.54 -18.95
C GLY A 66 -5.25 2.79 -18.06
N ASP A 67 -4.31 3.73 -18.21
CA ASP A 67 -4.28 5.04 -17.55
C ASP A 67 -5.71 5.61 -17.37
N GLY A 68 -6.18 5.53 -16.12
CA GLY A 68 -7.28 6.31 -15.58
C GLY A 68 -6.68 7.27 -14.58
N GLY A 69 -5.93 8.25 -15.08
CA GLY A 69 -5.13 9.21 -14.32
C GLY A 69 -5.65 9.59 -12.93
N GLN A 70 -4.86 9.24 -11.93
CA GLN A 70 -4.66 10.09 -10.77
C GLN A 70 -3.18 10.46 -10.72
N ASP A 71 -2.90 11.76 -10.61
CA ASP A 71 -1.55 12.29 -10.47
C ASP A 71 -0.93 11.77 -9.17
N PRO A 72 0.15 10.97 -9.21
CA PRO A 72 0.93 10.66 -8.01
C PRO A 72 1.40 11.95 -7.31
N MET A 73 1.46 11.89 -5.98
CA MET A 73 2.17 12.89 -5.20
C MET A 73 3.66 12.78 -5.52
N GLY A 74 4.14 13.60 -6.45
CA GLY A 74 5.57 13.74 -6.73
C GLY A 74 6.29 14.25 -5.48
N PHE A 75 6.88 13.34 -4.70
CA PHE A 75 7.77 13.71 -3.61
C PHE A 75 9.11 14.17 -4.22
N ARG A 76 9.73 15.23 -3.68
CA ARG A 76 11.01 15.80 -4.18
C ARG A 76 11.06 16.24 -5.66
N GLY A 77 9.93 16.57 -6.28
CA GLY A 77 9.92 17.14 -7.65
C GLY A 77 10.15 16.13 -8.77
N PHE A 78 9.97 14.84 -8.52
CA PHE A 78 9.96 13.79 -9.54
C PHE A 78 8.65 13.79 -10.35
N SER A 79 8.74 13.38 -11.62
CA SER A 79 7.63 13.44 -12.57
C SER A 79 6.61 12.32 -12.32
N PRO A 80 5.31 12.63 -12.21
CA PRO A 80 4.21 11.66 -12.13
C PRO A 80 4.16 10.55 -13.19
N ASN A 81 4.87 10.75 -14.30
CA ASN A 81 4.84 9.85 -15.45
C ASN A 81 5.94 8.76 -15.42
N ASP A 82 6.84 8.81 -14.43
CA ASP A 82 7.96 7.88 -14.35
C ASP A 82 7.60 6.58 -13.62
N CYS A 83 8.11 5.46 -14.13
CA CYS A 83 7.80 4.10 -13.69
C CYS A 83 6.29 3.85 -13.57
N SER A 84 5.53 4.47 -14.49
CA SER A 84 4.09 4.29 -14.64
C SER A 84 3.79 2.93 -15.27
N LEU A 85 2.50 2.63 -15.42
CA LEU A 85 2.06 1.42 -16.11
C LEU A 85 2.45 1.40 -17.60
N SER A 86 2.70 2.58 -18.19
CA SER A 86 2.93 2.72 -19.63
C SER A 86 4.37 2.99 -20.00
N SER A 87 5.20 3.48 -19.08
CA SER A 87 6.60 3.83 -19.37
C SER A 87 7.55 3.71 -18.18
N THR A 88 8.84 3.53 -18.48
CA THR A 88 9.96 3.66 -17.54
C THR A 88 10.91 4.75 -18.04
N THR A 89 11.44 5.59 -17.15
CA THR A 89 12.62 6.41 -17.42
C THR A 89 13.74 5.95 -16.49
N ILE A 90 14.89 5.60 -17.06
CA ILE A 90 16.07 5.28 -16.25
C ILE A 90 16.68 6.58 -15.73
N SER A 91 16.76 6.72 -14.41
CA SER A 91 17.37 7.88 -13.77
C SER A 91 18.49 7.47 -12.80
N PRO A 92 19.63 8.17 -12.79
CA PRO A 92 20.65 8.01 -11.75
C PRO A 92 20.13 8.28 -10.33
N ASP A 93 19.03 9.03 -10.19
CA ASP A 93 18.43 9.33 -8.88
C ASP A 93 17.85 8.07 -8.22
N TYR A 94 17.54 7.04 -9.01
CA TYR A 94 17.08 5.73 -8.52
C TYR A 94 18.20 4.69 -8.50
N ASP A 95 19.45 5.09 -8.70
CA ASP A 95 20.57 4.15 -8.62
C ASP A 95 20.65 3.56 -7.19
N PRO A 96 20.90 2.25 -7.03
CA PRO A 96 21.18 1.63 -5.73
C PRO A 96 22.19 2.41 -4.88
N ASP A 97 23.17 3.04 -5.49
CA ASP A 97 24.23 3.76 -4.80
C ASP A 97 23.74 5.00 -4.03
N VAL A 98 22.55 5.51 -4.36
CA VAL A 98 21.97 6.71 -3.73
C VAL A 98 21.56 6.47 -2.28
N ALA A 99 20.90 5.35 -1.98
CA ALA A 99 20.34 5.08 -0.66
C ALA A 99 20.00 3.60 -0.47
N ILE A 100 20.00 3.14 0.78
CA ILE A 100 19.41 1.87 1.19
C ILE A 100 17.99 2.12 1.65
N TYR A 101 17.03 1.39 1.09
CA TYR A 101 15.64 1.42 1.51
C TYR A 101 15.31 0.19 2.35
N ARG A 102 14.79 0.40 3.56
CA ARG A 102 14.45 -0.69 4.49
C ARG A 102 12.93 -0.73 4.66
N ILE A 103 12.32 -1.84 4.27
CA ILE A 103 10.89 -2.08 4.26
C ILE A 103 10.52 -3.07 5.38
N PRO A 104 9.73 -2.65 6.38
CA PRO A 104 9.16 -3.57 7.35
C PRO A 104 8.06 -4.42 6.69
N CYS A 105 8.07 -5.70 6.96
CA CYS A 105 7.12 -6.68 6.46
C CYS A 105 6.34 -7.30 7.60
N VAL A 106 5.08 -7.63 7.33
CA VAL A 106 4.29 -8.55 8.14
C VAL A 106 3.89 -9.74 7.29
N VAL A 107 4.06 -10.95 7.83
CA VAL A 107 3.64 -12.19 7.19
C VAL A 107 2.41 -12.74 7.89
N HIS A 108 1.28 -12.72 7.19
CA HIS A 108 0.01 -13.29 7.63
C HIS A 108 -0.09 -14.76 7.22
N VAL A 109 0.25 -15.64 8.16
CA VAL A 109 0.12 -17.09 7.97
C VAL A 109 -1.33 -17.50 8.17
N ILE A 110 -2.01 -17.84 7.06
CA ILE A 110 -3.40 -18.27 7.08
C ILE A 110 -3.44 -19.79 6.98
N THR A 111 -4.06 -20.44 7.96
CA THR A 111 -4.32 -21.88 7.96
C THR A 111 -5.78 -22.14 7.66
N ASN A 112 -6.09 -23.37 7.25
CA ASN A 112 -7.46 -23.84 7.34
C ASN A 112 -7.96 -23.84 8.81
N SER A 113 -9.27 -24.00 8.99
CA SER A 113 -9.92 -23.88 10.31
C SER A 113 -9.45 -24.95 11.30
N THR A 114 -8.97 -26.10 10.83
CA THR A 114 -8.41 -27.17 11.66
C THR A 114 -6.93 -26.99 11.98
N GLY A 115 -6.23 -26.09 11.27
CA GLY A 115 -4.78 -25.91 11.36
C GLY A 115 -3.97 -27.06 10.78
N SER A 116 -4.58 -27.96 10.00
CA SER A 116 -3.89 -29.08 9.35
C SER A 116 -3.11 -28.67 8.10
N GLU A 117 -3.51 -27.59 7.44
CA GLU A 117 -2.91 -27.07 6.21
C GLU A 117 -2.61 -25.57 6.35
N GLY A 118 -1.60 -25.07 5.63
CA GLY A 118 -1.23 -23.64 5.67
C GLY A 118 -0.32 -23.24 6.83
N ASN A 119 0.03 -24.16 7.73
CA ASN A 119 0.78 -23.82 8.95
C ASN A 119 2.30 -23.80 8.70
N LEU A 120 2.81 -22.64 8.30
CA LEU A 120 4.25 -22.39 8.18
C LEU A 120 4.90 -22.21 9.55
N THR A 121 6.09 -22.78 9.76
CA THR A 121 6.89 -22.51 10.97
C THR A 121 7.53 -21.12 10.90
N ASP A 122 7.86 -20.51 12.04
CA ASP A 122 8.55 -19.20 12.07
C ASP A 122 9.86 -19.24 11.26
N ALA A 123 10.63 -20.34 11.37
CA ALA A 123 11.85 -20.52 10.59
C ALA A 123 11.63 -20.56 9.06
N GLN A 124 10.48 -21.08 8.59
CA GLN A 124 10.13 -21.02 7.17
C GLN A 124 9.72 -19.61 6.74
N VAL A 125 9.06 -18.86 7.63
CA VAL A 125 8.73 -17.46 7.38
C VAL A 125 10.01 -16.62 7.29
N GLU A 126 10.91 -16.78 8.26
CA GLU A 126 12.22 -16.13 8.30
C GLU A 126 13.10 -16.50 7.09
N SER A 127 13.08 -17.77 6.64
CA SER A 127 13.84 -18.19 5.46
C SER A 127 13.34 -17.50 4.18
N GLY A 128 12.03 -17.29 4.04
CA GLY A 128 11.47 -16.51 2.92
C GLY A 128 11.99 -15.07 2.88
N ILE A 129 11.98 -14.37 4.02
CA ILE A 129 12.51 -12.99 4.11
C ILE A 129 14.03 -12.96 3.89
N ARG A 130 14.77 -13.94 4.41
CA ARG A 130 16.22 -14.07 4.15
C ARG A 130 16.48 -14.22 2.65
N ILE A 131 15.84 -15.19 2.00
CA ILE A 131 15.99 -15.45 0.56
C ILE A 131 15.63 -14.21 -0.27
N LEU A 132 14.55 -13.51 0.09
CA LEU A 132 14.17 -12.27 -0.57
C LEU A 132 15.30 -11.23 -0.53
N ASN A 133 15.98 -11.07 0.62
CA ASN A 133 17.13 -10.18 0.72
C ASN A 133 18.36 -10.66 -0.06
N GLU A 134 18.60 -11.97 -0.10
CA GLU A 134 19.68 -12.58 -0.90
C GLU A 134 19.52 -12.25 -2.39
N ASP A 135 18.28 -12.40 -2.89
CA ASP A 135 17.93 -12.16 -4.29
C ASP A 135 17.87 -10.66 -4.63
N MET A 136 17.20 -9.85 -3.80
CA MET A 136 17.05 -8.42 -4.05
C MET A 136 18.37 -7.66 -3.97
N ASN A 137 19.30 -8.09 -3.12
CA ASN A 137 20.57 -7.42 -2.92
C ASN A 137 21.76 -8.16 -3.55
N ALA A 138 21.50 -9.19 -4.36
CA ALA A 138 22.51 -10.00 -5.04
C ALA A 138 23.68 -10.38 -4.13
N LEU A 139 23.35 -10.93 -2.95
CA LEU A 139 24.35 -11.21 -1.92
C LEU A 139 25.34 -12.27 -2.40
N LEU A 140 26.63 -12.03 -2.15
CA LEU A 140 27.70 -12.97 -2.51
C LEU A 140 27.50 -14.33 -1.84
N ASP A 141 27.90 -15.40 -2.53
CA ASP A 141 27.78 -16.80 -2.08
C ASP A 141 26.32 -17.28 -1.88
N THR A 142 25.36 -16.62 -2.54
CA THR A 142 23.95 -17.03 -2.61
C THR A 142 23.56 -17.31 -4.06
N PRO A 143 22.45 -18.04 -4.33
CA PRO A 143 22.04 -18.26 -5.72
C PRO A 143 21.61 -16.97 -6.44
N GLY A 144 21.32 -15.88 -5.72
CA GLY A 144 21.02 -14.57 -6.30
C GLY A 144 22.23 -13.69 -6.62
N GLN A 145 23.46 -14.14 -6.34
CA GLN A 145 24.69 -13.34 -6.48
C GLN A 145 24.94 -12.82 -7.91
N ASN A 146 24.33 -13.45 -8.93
CA ASN A 146 24.50 -13.08 -10.33
C ASN A 146 23.59 -11.90 -10.74
N GLY A 147 22.71 -11.45 -9.84
CA GLY A 147 21.84 -10.30 -10.03
C GLY A 147 22.49 -8.95 -9.78
N THR A 148 21.64 -7.93 -9.77
CA THR A 148 22.04 -6.56 -9.44
C THR A 148 21.61 -6.23 -8.02
N ASN A 149 22.55 -5.80 -7.18
CA ASN A 149 22.24 -5.37 -5.82
C ASN A 149 21.33 -4.11 -5.85
N ALA A 150 20.08 -4.27 -5.40
CA ALA A 150 19.07 -3.21 -5.38
C ALA A 150 19.17 -2.24 -4.19
N ARG A 151 19.87 -2.63 -3.12
CA ARG A 151 19.85 -1.94 -1.82
C ARG A 151 18.43 -1.67 -1.33
N ILE A 152 17.59 -2.69 -1.43
CA ILE A 152 16.25 -2.73 -0.84
C ILE A 152 16.25 -3.91 0.13
N GLU A 153 16.14 -3.62 1.41
CA GLU A 153 16.15 -4.60 2.49
C GLU A 153 14.74 -4.80 3.04
N PHE A 154 14.38 -6.06 3.27
CA PHE A 154 13.11 -6.44 3.86
C PHE A 154 13.38 -7.05 5.24
N TYR A 155 12.59 -6.69 6.24
CA TYR A 155 12.72 -7.27 7.58
C TYR A 155 11.34 -7.50 8.19
N LEU A 156 11.20 -8.56 9.00
CA LEU A 156 9.98 -8.76 9.77
C LEU A 156 9.85 -7.61 10.78
N ALA A 157 8.68 -6.96 10.79
CA ALA A 157 8.38 -5.86 11.68
C ALA A 157 8.57 -6.27 13.15
N ASP A 158 9.19 -5.39 13.93
CA ASP A 158 9.41 -5.56 15.37
C ASP A 158 8.40 -4.79 16.24
N VAL A 159 7.60 -3.93 15.60
CA VAL A 159 6.49 -3.19 16.19
C VAL A 159 5.23 -3.38 15.34
N ASP A 160 4.08 -3.62 15.98
CA ASP A 160 2.78 -3.75 15.32
C ASP A 160 2.08 -2.39 15.11
N PRO A 161 0.92 -2.33 14.43
CA PRO A 161 0.22 -1.05 14.20
C PRO A 161 -0.23 -0.33 15.48
N ASP A 162 -0.41 -1.06 16.57
CA ASP A 162 -0.81 -0.53 17.88
C ASP A 162 0.41 -0.09 18.72
N GLY A 163 1.63 -0.24 18.20
CA GLY A 163 2.87 0.13 18.87
C GLY A 163 3.44 -0.95 19.81
N ASN A 164 2.89 -2.18 19.79
CA ASN A 164 3.38 -3.25 20.64
C ASN A 164 4.52 -4.03 19.97
N PRO A 165 5.47 -4.58 20.75
CA PRO A 165 6.48 -5.47 20.22
C PRO A 165 5.87 -6.71 19.54
N THR A 166 6.41 -7.06 18.37
CA THR A 166 5.97 -8.20 17.56
C THR A 166 7.18 -8.89 16.91
N ASN A 167 6.97 -10.06 16.34
CA ASN A 167 7.95 -10.75 15.49
C ASN A 167 7.60 -10.63 14.00
N GLY A 168 6.60 -9.81 13.65
CA GLY A 168 6.17 -9.59 12.27
C GLY A 168 5.40 -10.76 11.66
N ILE A 169 4.97 -11.74 12.46
CA ILE A 169 4.23 -12.92 12.00
C ILE A 169 2.87 -12.96 12.68
N THR A 170 1.81 -12.97 11.89
CA THR A 170 0.44 -13.17 12.41
C THR A 170 -0.11 -14.51 11.92
N ARG A 171 -1.03 -15.11 12.70
CA ARG A 171 -1.58 -16.44 12.42
C ARG A 171 -3.10 -16.44 12.50
N SER A 172 -3.77 -16.87 11.43
CA SER A 172 -5.24 -16.88 11.34
C SER A 172 -5.76 -18.23 10.85
N ALA A 173 -6.64 -18.88 11.63
CA ALA A 173 -7.28 -20.14 11.24
C ALA A 173 -8.67 -19.88 10.64
N ASN A 174 -8.77 -19.90 9.32
CA ASN A 174 -10.01 -19.64 8.60
C ASN A 174 -9.99 -20.28 7.21
N SER A 175 -10.79 -21.33 6.98
CA SER A 175 -10.79 -22.06 5.71
C SER A 175 -11.23 -21.22 4.51
N THR A 176 -12.05 -20.18 4.71
CA THR A 176 -12.45 -19.26 3.64
C THR A 176 -11.29 -18.36 3.22
N TRP A 177 -10.58 -17.79 4.19
CA TRP A 177 -9.39 -16.95 3.93
C TRP A 177 -8.22 -17.77 3.40
N PHE A 178 -8.05 -18.98 3.92
CA PHE A 178 -7.07 -19.95 3.45
C PHE A 178 -7.30 -20.28 1.97
N ASN A 179 -8.56 -20.44 1.55
CA ASN A 179 -8.93 -20.62 0.15
C ASN A 179 -9.07 -19.30 -0.64
N ASP A 180 -8.29 -18.29 -0.25
CA ASP A 180 -8.14 -17.00 -0.91
C ASP A 180 -9.48 -16.32 -1.25
N SER A 181 -10.40 -16.34 -0.27
CA SER A 181 -11.74 -15.79 -0.37
C SER A 181 -12.11 -14.99 0.89
N GLY A 182 -13.20 -14.22 0.83
CA GLY A 182 -13.75 -13.54 2.01
C GLY A 182 -13.05 -12.25 2.44
N SER A 183 -12.34 -11.59 1.52
CA SER A 183 -11.77 -10.24 1.70
C SER A 183 -10.92 -10.07 2.96
N TYR A 184 -10.13 -11.09 3.31
CA TYR A 184 -9.34 -11.16 4.54
C TYR A 184 -8.41 -9.96 4.75
N TRP A 185 -7.93 -9.34 3.68
CA TRP A 185 -7.06 -8.16 3.73
C TRP A 185 -7.73 -6.97 4.43
N ASN A 186 -9.05 -6.79 4.30
CA ASN A 186 -9.78 -5.72 5.01
C ASN A 186 -9.77 -5.90 6.54
N THR A 187 -9.47 -7.10 7.02
CA THR A 187 -9.44 -7.43 8.45
C THR A 187 -8.02 -7.60 8.98
N LEU A 188 -7.13 -8.18 8.16
CA LEU A 188 -5.80 -8.59 8.59
C LEU A 188 -4.72 -7.56 8.26
N ALA A 189 -4.92 -6.71 7.25
CA ALA A 189 -3.88 -5.80 6.79
C ALA A 189 -3.41 -4.88 7.90
N TRP A 190 -2.10 -4.84 8.09
CA TRP A 190 -1.45 -3.71 8.74
C TRP A 190 -1.38 -2.57 7.74
N ASP A 191 -1.33 -1.31 8.22
CA ASP A 191 -1.31 -0.12 7.35
C ASP A 191 -0.32 -0.30 6.18
N PRO A 192 -0.81 -0.44 4.94
CA PRO A 192 0.04 -0.74 3.79
C PRO A 192 0.97 0.41 3.40
N ASN A 193 0.74 1.61 3.93
CA ASN A 193 1.70 2.71 3.83
C ASN A 193 2.89 2.53 4.75
N ARG A 194 2.82 1.63 5.74
CA ARG A 194 3.87 1.42 6.75
C ARG A 194 4.43 0.01 6.76
N TYR A 195 3.73 -0.96 6.19
CA TYR A 195 4.14 -2.36 6.21
C TYR A 195 3.87 -3.03 4.86
N CYS A 196 4.84 -3.81 4.38
CA CYS A 196 4.64 -4.72 3.27
C CYS A 196 3.88 -5.95 3.79
N ASN A 197 2.62 -6.08 3.36
CA ASN A 197 1.72 -7.14 3.82
C ASN A 197 1.86 -8.37 2.91
N ILE A 198 2.38 -9.46 3.46
CA ILE A 198 2.58 -10.74 2.76
C ILE A 198 1.63 -11.77 3.36
N TYR A 199 0.81 -12.41 2.52
CA TYR A 199 -0.17 -13.41 2.94
C TYR A 199 0.21 -14.78 2.42
N THR A 200 0.07 -15.82 3.26
CA THR A 200 0.26 -17.21 2.81
C THR A 200 -1.06 -17.97 2.87
N ASN A 201 -1.57 -18.36 1.71
CA ASN A 201 -2.86 -19.07 1.57
C ASN A 201 -2.82 -19.99 0.32
N THR A 202 -3.94 -20.35 -0.30
CA THR A 202 -3.94 -21.18 -1.53
C THR A 202 -3.71 -20.40 -2.83
N ALA A 203 -3.56 -19.07 -2.75
CA ALA A 203 -3.34 -18.15 -3.86
C ALA A 203 -4.30 -18.35 -5.05
N SER A 204 -5.56 -18.72 -4.77
CA SER A 204 -6.55 -19.06 -5.80
C SER A 204 -6.08 -20.13 -6.81
N GLY A 205 -5.11 -20.96 -6.43
CA GLY A 205 -4.48 -22.00 -7.25
C GLY A 205 -3.34 -21.55 -8.16
N ALA A 206 -2.85 -20.31 -8.01
CA ALA A 206 -1.54 -19.88 -8.51
C ALA A 206 -0.43 -20.25 -7.50
N LEU A 207 0.83 -20.03 -7.86
CA LEU A 207 1.95 -20.03 -6.91
C LEU A 207 1.99 -18.73 -6.10
N GLY A 208 1.62 -17.61 -6.71
CA GLY A 208 1.62 -16.31 -6.07
C GLY A 208 0.88 -15.27 -6.92
N TYR A 209 0.59 -14.14 -6.30
CA TYR A 209 0.07 -12.96 -6.99
C TYR A 209 0.26 -11.67 -6.19
N VAL A 210 0.24 -10.54 -6.90
CA VAL A 210 -0.10 -9.22 -6.35
C VAL A 210 -1.47 -8.77 -6.85
N SER A 211 -2.17 -7.97 -6.05
CA SER A 211 -3.55 -7.52 -6.35
C SER A 211 -3.62 -6.30 -7.28
N GLY A 212 -2.49 -5.63 -7.51
CA GLY A 212 -2.32 -4.45 -8.35
C GLY A 212 -0.85 -4.02 -8.39
N PHE A 213 -0.55 -3.10 -9.29
CA PHE A 213 0.75 -2.45 -9.42
C PHE A 213 0.80 -1.15 -8.60
N PRO A 214 2.00 -0.66 -8.25
CA PRO A 214 2.15 0.60 -7.52
C PRO A 214 1.45 1.79 -8.22
N ALA A 215 1.51 1.82 -9.55
CA ALA A 215 0.97 2.89 -10.38
C ALA A 215 -0.52 2.73 -10.72
N ASP A 216 -1.18 1.66 -10.24
CA ASP A 216 -2.63 1.53 -10.39
C ASP A 216 -3.34 2.57 -9.51
N PRO A 217 -4.31 3.34 -10.05
CA PRO A 217 -4.98 4.40 -9.30
C PRO A 217 -5.62 3.91 -8.01
N GLY A 218 -5.22 4.51 -6.88
CA GLY A 218 -5.72 4.16 -5.55
C GLY A 218 -5.33 2.78 -5.04
N HIS A 219 -4.37 2.10 -5.69
CA HIS A 219 -3.93 0.78 -5.28
C HIS A 219 -2.89 0.82 -4.15
N ALA A 220 -1.75 1.47 -4.40
CA ALA A 220 -0.68 1.59 -3.42
C ALA A 220 -1.19 2.24 -2.13
N GLY A 221 -0.86 1.65 -0.97
CA GLY A 221 -1.33 2.14 0.33
C GLY A 221 -2.78 1.80 0.67
N SER A 222 -3.57 1.23 -0.25
CA SER A 222 -4.92 0.73 0.05
C SER A 222 -4.84 -0.58 0.86
N PRO A 223 -5.88 -0.96 1.63
CA PRO A 223 -5.95 -2.27 2.28
C PRO A 223 -5.81 -3.46 1.31
N GLY A 224 -6.03 -3.21 0.02
CA GLY A 224 -5.88 -4.19 -1.04
C GLY A 224 -4.43 -4.40 -1.49
N ASP A 225 -3.48 -3.50 -1.20
CA ASP A 225 -2.06 -3.55 -1.58
C ASP A 225 -1.35 -4.69 -0.84
N ARG A 226 -1.15 -5.82 -1.52
CA ARG A 226 -0.70 -7.06 -0.88
C ARG A 226 0.06 -7.98 -1.81
N VAL A 227 0.92 -8.79 -1.21
CA VAL A 227 1.58 -9.93 -1.83
C VAL A 227 0.95 -11.20 -1.28
N VAL A 228 0.55 -12.13 -2.15
CA VAL A 228 -0.06 -13.40 -1.75
C VAL A 228 0.76 -14.55 -2.33
N ILE A 229 1.17 -15.47 -1.48
CA ILE A 229 1.98 -16.63 -1.85
C ILE A 229 1.21 -17.90 -1.50
N LEU A 230 1.26 -18.88 -2.40
CA LEU A 230 0.82 -20.23 -2.12
C LEU A 230 1.66 -20.76 -0.95
N TRP A 231 1.01 -21.04 0.17
CA TRP A 231 1.69 -21.39 1.42
C TRP A 231 2.70 -22.52 1.24
N SER A 232 2.43 -23.47 0.35
CA SER A 232 3.32 -24.61 0.13
C SER A 232 4.62 -24.27 -0.64
N THR A 233 4.71 -23.13 -1.32
CA THR A 233 5.93 -22.69 -2.04
C THR A 233 6.71 -21.61 -1.28
N TYR A 234 6.22 -21.20 -0.09
CA TYR A 234 6.86 -20.15 0.68
C TYR A 234 8.15 -20.63 1.34
N GLY A 235 9.21 -19.82 1.21
CA GLY A 235 10.48 -20.02 1.88
C GLY A 235 11.28 -21.20 1.36
N GLU A 236 12.34 -21.53 2.09
CA GLU A 236 13.19 -22.69 1.83
C GLU A 236 12.50 -24.01 2.22
N ASP A 237 12.65 -25.04 1.39
CA ASP A 237 12.09 -26.37 1.59
C ASP A 237 10.56 -26.36 1.80
N GLY A 238 9.86 -25.48 1.08
CA GLY A 238 8.41 -25.38 1.08
C GLY A 238 7.73 -26.74 0.83
N PRO A 239 6.59 -27.06 1.48
CA PRO A 239 5.89 -28.35 1.32
C PRO A 239 5.52 -28.75 -0.11
N TYR A 240 5.49 -27.80 -1.04
CA TYR A 240 5.30 -28.04 -2.46
C TYR A 240 6.45 -28.89 -3.03
N GLY A 241 7.68 -28.70 -2.53
CA GLY A 241 8.94 -29.33 -2.94
C GLY A 241 9.44 -28.89 -4.33
N PRO A 242 10.52 -29.49 -4.86
CA PRO A 242 11.05 -29.09 -6.16
C PRO A 242 10.00 -29.20 -7.29
N PRO A 243 9.90 -28.22 -8.19
CA PRO A 243 10.91 -27.18 -8.44
C PRO A 243 10.65 -25.80 -7.81
N TYR A 244 9.69 -25.67 -6.87
CA TYR A 244 9.30 -24.39 -6.27
C TYR A 244 9.45 -24.42 -4.74
N ASP A 245 10.69 -24.66 -4.29
CA ASP A 245 11.08 -24.83 -2.88
C ASP A 245 12.31 -24.02 -2.48
N MET A 246 12.73 -23.05 -3.30
CA MET A 246 13.86 -22.15 -3.00
C MET A 246 13.40 -20.70 -2.81
N GLY A 247 12.10 -20.46 -2.57
CA GLY A 247 11.54 -19.17 -2.22
C GLY A 247 11.40 -18.15 -3.36
N ARG A 248 11.68 -18.51 -4.62
CA ARG A 248 11.67 -17.55 -5.74
C ARG A 248 10.29 -17.03 -6.10
N THR A 249 9.22 -17.75 -5.73
CA THR A 249 7.87 -17.23 -5.85
C THR A 249 7.70 -15.91 -5.08
N LEU A 250 8.23 -15.79 -3.86
CA LEU A 250 8.15 -14.52 -3.12
C LEU A 250 8.98 -13.42 -3.80
N THR A 251 10.19 -13.74 -4.26
CA THR A 251 11.04 -12.81 -5.00
C THR A 251 10.35 -12.26 -6.26
N HIS A 252 9.69 -13.14 -7.02
CA HIS A 252 8.90 -12.81 -8.21
C HIS A 252 7.74 -11.86 -7.89
N GLU A 253 6.91 -12.20 -6.90
CA GLU A 253 5.78 -11.35 -6.53
C GLU A 253 6.22 -10.01 -5.93
N ILE A 254 7.34 -9.96 -5.22
CA ILE A 254 7.90 -8.68 -4.74
C ILE A 254 8.40 -7.83 -5.91
N GLY A 255 8.90 -8.45 -6.99
CA GLY A 255 9.18 -7.75 -8.24
C GLY A 255 7.94 -7.03 -8.79
N HIS A 256 6.79 -7.72 -8.86
CA HIS A 256 5.52 -7.10 -9.25
C HIS A 256 5.04 -6.05 -8.25
N TYR A 257 5.17 -6.35 -6.95
CA TYR A 257 4.85 -5.40 -5.88
C TYR A 257 5.65 -4.12 -6.07
N LEU A 258 6.89 -4.18 -6.53
CA LEU A 258 7.77 -3.05 -6.85
C LEU A 258 7.65 -2.57 -8.32
N GLY A 259 6.63 -2.97 -9.06
CA GLY A 259 6.30 -2.39 -10.36
C GLY A 259 6.92 -3.06 -11.58
N LEU A 260 7.56 -4.22 -11.45
CA LEU A 260 8.08 -4.98 -12.58
C LEU A 260 6.99 -5.78 -13.28
N TYR A 261 7.08 -5.86 -14.61
CA TYR A 261 6.27 -6.74 -15.42
C TYR A 261 6.97 -8.08 -15.66
N HIS A 262 6.23 -9.05 -16.16
CA HIS A 262 6.85 -10.28 -16.63
C HIS A 262 7.79 -9.96 -17.80
N THR A 263 8.90 -10.68 -17.90
CA THR A 263 9.85 -10.53 -19.01
C THR A 263 9.23 -10.78 -20.39
N PHE A 264 8.17 -11.60 -20.44
CA PHE A 264 7.40 -11.91 -21.64
C PHE A 264 6.20 -11.00 -21.89
N ASP A 265 5.95 -9.99 -21.04
CA ASP A 265 4.84 -9.05 -21.27
C ASP A 265 5.04 -8.33 -22.61
N GLY A 266 3.96 -8.24 -23.40
CA GLY A 266 4.04 -7.68 -24.76
C GLY A 266 4.77 -8.57 -25.80
N GLY A 267 5.24 -9.76 -25.41
CA GLY A 267 5.90 -10.73 -26.27
C GLY A 267 7.17 -10.18 -26.95
N CYS A 268 7.37 -10.52 -28.22
CA CYS A 268 8.43 -9.94 -29.06
C CYS A 268 8.19 -8.48 -29.47
N GLY A 269 7.72 -7.63 -28.55
CA GLY A 269 7.27 -6.25 -28.76
C GLY A 269 8.24 -5.33 -29.53
N SER A 270 7.79 -4.09 -29.74
CA SER A 270 8.42 -3.15 -30.68
C SER A 270 9.73 -2.51 -30.20
N SER A 271 10.42 -1.75 -31.08
CA SER A 271 11.72 -1.11 -30.85
C SER A 271 11.80 -0.03 -29.75
N SER A 272 10.72 0.25 -29.02
CA SER A 272 10.68 1.21 -27.91
C SER A 272 10.48 0.47 -26.59
N CYS A 273 11.54 -0.16 -26.10
CA CYS A 273 11.52 -1.06 -24.94
C CYS A 273 11.05 -0.37 -23.65
N TYR A 274 11.34 0.91 -23.40
CA TYR A 274 10.83 1.62 -22.23
C TYR A 274 9.33 1.93 -22.25
N THR A 275 8.62 1.68 -23.36
CA THR A 275 7.18 1.96 -23.52
C THR A 275 6.40 0.77 -24.10
N SER A 276 7.05 -0.37 -24.29
CA SER A 276 6.46 -1.63 -24.75
C SER A 276 7.13 -2.79 -24.01
N GLY A 277 6.73 -4.04 -24.25
CA GLY A 277 7.34 -5.18 -23.55
C GLY A 277 7.06 -5.19 -22.04
N ASP A 278 8.10 -5.48 -21.26
CA ASP A 278 8.17 -5.36 -19.79
C ASP A 278 8.55 -3.94 -19.30
N ARG A 279 8.72 -2.99 -20.25
CA ARG A 279 9.18 -1.62 -20.02
C ARG A 279 10.66 -1.48 -19.62
N ILE A 280 11.48 -2.50 -19.88
CA ILE A 280 12.91 -2.54 -19.56
C ILE A 280 13.71 -2.87 -20.83
N CYS A 281 14.80 -2.16 -21.07
CA CYS A 281 15.60 -2.31 -22.30
C CYS A 281 16.77 -3.28 -22.15
N ASP A 282 17.25 -3.51 -20.93
CA ASP A 282 18.30 -4.49 -20.65
C ASP A 282 17.78 -5.92 -20.37
N THR A 283 16.46 -6.10 -20.33
CA THR A 283 15.80 -7.41 -20.43
C THR A 283 15.64 -7.77 -21.90
N ASN A 284 16.13 -8.95 -22.30
CA ASN A 284 15.86 -9.44 -23.66
C ASN A 284 14.36 -9.73 -23.80
N PRO A 285 13.69 -9.26 -24.86
CA PRO A 285 12.29 -9.60 -25.10
C PRO A 285 12.16 -11.07 -25.44
N GLU A 286 11.07 -11.68 -25.00
CA GLU A 286 10.75 -13.07 -25.29
C GLU A 286 9.30 -13.26 -25.72
N SER A 287 9.02 -14.33 -26.45
CA SER A 287 7.70 -14.55 -27.06
C SER A 287 6.62 -15.03 -26.10
N GLY A 288 7.01 -15.53 -24.94
CA GLY A 288 6.16 -16.14 -23.91
C GLY A 288 7.01 -16.70 -22.78
N PRO A 289 6.38 -17.12 -21.67
CA PRO A 289 7.09 -17.62 -20.49
C PRO A 289 7.89 -18.89 -20.80
N ASN A 290 9.04 -19.02 -20.13
CA ASN A 290 9.75 -20.28 -20.04
C ASN A 290 9.32 -21.07 -18.80
N PHE A 291 9.54 -22.38 -18.88
CA PHE A 291 9.31 -23.31 -17.79
C PHE A 291 10.49 -24.25 -17.72
N GLU A 292 10.78 -24.76 -16.53
CA GLU A 292 11.95 -25.60 -16.28
C GLU A 292 13.28 -24.86 -16.51
N CYS A 293 14.35 -25.51 -16.08
CA CYS A 293 15.71 -25.15 -16.47
C CYS A 293 15.97 -25.62 -17.90
N SER A 294 15.43 -24.89 -18.87
CA SER A 294 15.47 -25.24 -20.30
C SER A 294 16.85 -25.79 -20.71
N GLY A 295 16.92 -27.09 -20.99
CA GLY A 295 18.17 -27.84 -21.27
C GLY A 295 18.92 -27.45 -22.55
N GLY A 296 18.50 -26.37 -23.20
CA GLY A 296 19.22 -25.61 -24.21
C GLY A 296 18.73 -24.18 -24.13
N THR A 297 19.63 -23.19 -24.23
CA THR A 297 19.33 -21.76 -24.12
C THR A 297 18.16 -21.41 -25.05
N PRO A 298 16.92 -21.30 -24.54
CA PRO A 298 15.80 -20.95 -25.37
C PRO A 298 16.03 -19.53 -25.89
N SER A 299 15.55 -19.29 -27.09
CA SER A 299 15.78 -18.05 -27.78
C SER A 299 14.60 -17.77 -28.67
N SER A 300 13.99 -16.63 -28.42
CA SER A 300 12.92 -16.05 -29.20
C SER A 300 13.27 -14.58 -29.47
N CYS A 301 12.46 -13.92 -30.29
CA CYS A 301 12.60 -12.48 -30.59
C CYS A 301 13.99 -12.01 -31.10
N GLY A 302 14.89 -12.92 -31.47
CA GLY A 302 16.25 -12.63 -31.96
C GLY A 302 17.35 -12.61 -30.89
N SER A 303 17.03 -12.96 -29.63
CA SER A 303 17.97 -12.99 -28.50
C SER A 303 17.72 -14.22 -27.61
N PRO A 304 18.66 -14.62 -26.72
CA PRO A 304 18.38 -15.59 -25.67
C PRO A 304 17.24 -15.11 -24.77
N ASP A 305 16.29 -15.99 -24.47
CA ASP A 305 15.19 -15.71 -23.55
C ASP A 305 15.74 -15.60 -22.11
N PRO A 306 15.24 -14.68 -21.28
CA PRO A 306 15.77 -14.37 -19.96
C PRO A 306 15.33 -15.40 -18.89
N ILE A 307 15.58 -16.69 -19.12
CA ILE A 307 15.18 -17.80 -18.23
C ILE A 307 15.73 -17.71 -16.80
N ASP A 308 16.78 -16.92 -16.61
CA ASP A 308 17.45 -16.69 -15.34
C ASP A 308 16.93 -15.46 -14.59
N ASN A 309 15.99 -14.73 -15.19
CA ASN A 309 15.36 -13.59 -14.58
C ASN A 309 14.26 -14.02 -13.60
N TYR A 310 14.18 -13.36 -12.44
CA TYR A 310 13.12 -13.63 -11.48
C TYR A 310 11.71 -13.33 -12.01
N MET A 311 11.55 -12.53 -13.06
CA MET A 311 10.26 -12.17 -13.66
C MET A 311 9.81 -13.09 -14.82
N ASP A 312 10.52 -14.20 -15.07
CA ASP A 312 10.06 -15.31 -15.93
C ASP A 312 9.38 -16.42 -15.07
N TYR A 313 8.89 -17.50 -15.68
CA TYR A 313 8.20 -18.63 -15.03
C TYR A 313 9.00 -19.93 -14.95
N SER A 314 10.32 -19.82 -15.15
CA SER A 314 11.29 -20.89 -14.98
C SER A 314 11.22 -21.53 -13.59
N ASP A 315 11.93 -22.64 -13.41
CA ASP A 315 12.05 -23.27 -12.09
C ASP A 315 12.94 -22.44 -11.15
N ASP A 316 12.69 -22.50 -9.83
CA ASP A 316 13.39 -21.66 -8.84
C ASP A 316 14.92 -21.75 -8.96
N ILE A 317 15.43 -22.95 -9.21
CA ILE A 317 16.87 -23.23 -9.33
C ILE A 317 17.53 -22.54 -10.54
N CYS A 318 16.72 -22.05 -11.49
CA CYS A 318 17.21 -21.31 -12.65
C CYS A 318 17.04 -19.81 -12.53
N MET A 319 16.20 -19.30 -11.63
CA MET A 319 16.06 -17.85 -11.43
C MET A 319 17.17 -17.33 -10.50
N GLU A 320 17.98 -16.40 -11.00
CA GLU A 320 19.20 -15.95 -10.35
C GLU A 320 19.42 -14.43 -10.37
N LYS A 321 18.60 -13.64 -11.10
CA LYS A 321 18.86 -12.20 -11.24
C LYS A 321 17.66 -11.28 -11.50
N PHE A 322 17.78 -10.06 -10.98
CA PHE A 322 17.23 -8.85 -11.60
C PHE A 322 18.30 -8.11 -12.41
N THR A 323 17.89 -7.47 -13.49
CA THR A 323 18.76 -6.60 -14.29
C THR A 323 18.96 -5.23 -13.64
N PRO A 324 20.00 -4.47 -14.04
CA PRO A 324 20.19 -3.10 -13.55
C PRO A 324 19.00 -2.17 -13.76
N GLU A 325 18.34 -2.22 -14.93
CA GLU A 325 17.18 -1.37 -15.19
C GLU A 325 15.91 -1.84 -14.47
N GLN A 326 15.73 -3.15 -14.25
CA GLN A 326 14.68 -3.65 -13.36
C GLN A 326 14.87 -3.10 -11.93
N VAL A 327 16.09 -3.12 -11.41
CA VAL A 327 16.41 -2.51 -10.11
C VAL A 327 16.11 -1.01 -10.10
N ASN A 328 16.47 -0.28 -11.16
CA ASN A 328 16.18 1.14 -11.29
C ASN A 328 14.65 1.40 -11.24
N ARG A 329 13.86 0.61 -11.99
CA ARG A 329 12.40 0.69 -11.99
C ARG A 329 11.80 0.34 -10.62
N MET A 330 12.29 -0.70 -9.95
CA MET A 330 11.81 -1.06 -8.60
C MET A 330 11.99 0.07 -7.60
N ARG A 331 13.18 0.70 -7.59
CA ARG A 331 13.50 1.83 -6.70
C ARG A 331 12.66 3.06 -7.03
N CYS A 332 12.54 3.38 -8.32
CA CYS A 332 11.67 4.44 -8.81
C CYS A 332 10.21 4.22 -8.39
N SER A 333 9.69 3.00 -8.53
CA SER A 333 8.33 2.66 -8.14
C SER A 333 8.11 2.76 -6.63
N LEU A 334 9.07 2.31 -5.81
CA LEU A 334 9.02 2.44 -4.36
C LEU A 334 8.94 3.91 -3.91
N ILE A 335 9.83 4.76 -4.43
CA ILE A 335 9.95 6.15 -4.00
C ILE A 335 8.75 6.99 -4.45
N ASN A 336 8.23 6.76 -5.66
CA ASN A 336 7.15 7.58 -6.21
C ASN A 336 5.76 7.11 -5.76
N TRP A 337 5.55 5.80 -5.56
CA TRP A 337 4.20 5.26 -5.30
C TRP A 337 4.02 4.73 -3.87
N ARG A 338 5.10 4.41 -3.15
CA ARG A 338 5.06 3.99 -1.74
C ARG A 338 6.07 4.76 -0.87
N PRO A 339 6.04 6.11 -0.87
CA PRO A 339 7.04 6.94 -0.19
C PRO A 339 7.08 6.77 1.33
N LEU A 340 6.00 6.25 1.94
CA LEU A 340 5.88 6.06 3.39
C LEU A 340 6.28 4.64 3.84
N LEU A 341 6.38 3.69 2.90
CA LEU A 341 6.55 2.27 3.20
C LEU A 341 7.95 1.94 3.72
N TYR A 342 8.95 2.74 3.35
CA TYR A 342 10.34 2.48 3.68
C TYR A 342 10.88 3.54 4.62
N SER A 343 11.91 3.15 5.35
CA SER A 343 12.85 4.09 5.98
C SER A 343 14.13 4.12 5.17
N GLU A 344 14.72 5.31 5.05
CA GLU A 344 16.12 5.40 4.62
C GLU A 344 16.98 4.93 5.80
N GLY A 345 17.70 3.84 5.61
CA GLY A 345 18.65 3.33 6.61
C GLY A 345 20.00 4.03 6.51
N ALA A 346 20.72 4.16 7.62
CA ALA A 346 22.08 4.67 7.63
C ALA A 346 23.06 3.71 6.93
N GLY A 347 23.54 4.09 5.74
CA GLY A 347 24.91 3.76 5.32
C GLY A 347 25.83 4.84 5.89
N CYS A 348 26.81 4.49 6.72
CA CYS A 348 27.74 5.39 7.43
C CYS A 348 27.17 6.75 7.92
N ILE A 349 26.90 6.82 9.23
CA ILE A 349 26.73 8.01 10.09
C ILE A 349 25.41 8.82 9.95
N THR A 350 24.75 9.08 11.09
CA THR A 350 23.77 10.19 11.22
C THR A 350 23.97 11.13 12.43
N GLY A 351 25.02 11.00 13.27
CA GLY A 351 25.15 11.90 14.43
C GLY A 351 26.55 12.38 14.81
N CYS A 352 27.62 11.62 14.51
CA CYS A 352 28.92 11.87 15.11
C CYS A 352 30.09 11.49 14.21
N PHE A 353 31.00 12.45 14.01
CA PHE A 353 32.18 12.27 13.19
C PHE A 353 33.18 11.33 13.90
N GLY A 354 33.23 10.06 13.48
CA GLY A 354 34.15 9.05 14.00
C GLY A 354 33.52 7.96 14.88
N ASP A 355 32.21 7.98 15.08
CA ASP A 355 31.44 6.89 15.70
C ASP A 355 31.07 5.86 14.61
N LEU A 356 31.80 4.76 14.57
CA LEU A 356 31.79 3.76 13.50
C LEU A 356 30.89 2.56 13.83
N ASP A 357 30.62 2.27 15.11
CA ASP A 357 29.63 1.28 15.54
C ASP A 357 28.28 1.88 15.94
N ASN A 358 28.16 3.21 15.90
CA ASN A 358 26.95 3.99 16.13
C ASN A 358 26.40 3.78 17.56
N ASP A 359 27.30 3.74 18.55
CA ASP A 359 26.97 3.58 19.97
C ASP A 359 26.83 4.90 20.73
N GLY A 360 27.03 6.04 20.04
CA GLY A 360 26.91 7.38 20.58
C GLY A 360 28.20 7.94 21.21
N ALA A 361 29.34 7.24 21.10
CA ALA A 361 30.63 7.71 21.59
C ALA A 361 31.80 7.30 20.70
N VAL A 362 32.69 8.25 20.37
CA VAL A 362 33.97 7.93 19.73
C VAL A 362 34.94 7.36 20.79
N SER A 363 35.14 6.06 20.73
CA SER A 363 35.78 5.24 21.74
C SER A 363 36.79 4.23 21.16
N SER A 364 37.27 3.33 22.02
CA SER A 364 38.15 2.25 21.58
C SER A 364 37.45 1.20 20.70
N GLY A 365 36.11 1.14 20.70
CA GLY A 365 35.35 0.30 19.78
C GLY A 365 35.56 0.75 18.34
N ASP A 366 35.35 2.04 18.09
CA ASP A 366 35.55 2.71 16.80
C ASP A 366 36.99 2.65 16.34
N LEU A 367 37.94 2.83 17.25
CA LEU A 367 39.36 2.65 16.95
C LEU A 367 39.66 1.24 16.44
N GLY A 368 39.03 0.22 17.04
CA GLY A 368 39.15 -1.17 16.59
C GLY A 368 38.61 -1.35 15.17
N LEU A 369 37.47 -0.74 14.86
CA LEU A 369 36.85 -0.77 13.54
C LEU A 369 37.68 -0.04 12.49
N LEU A 370 38.19 1.15 12.79
CA LEU A 370 39.08 1.90 11.91
C LEU A 370 40.36 1.13 11.60
N ILE A 371 40.99 0.52 12.61
CA ILE A 371 42.19 -0.30 12.42
C ILE A 371 41.88 -1.56 11.59
N SER A 372 40.70 -2.15 11.76
CA SER A 372 40.28 -3.32 10.97
C SER A 372 40.09 -2.99 9.48
N ALA A 373 39.73 -1.75 9.17
CA ALA A 373 39.49 -1.25 7.83
C ALA A 373 40.75 -0.61 7.17
N TRP A 374 41.92 -0.71 7.80
CA TRP A 374 43.14 -0.02 7.37
C TRP A 374 43.57 -0.41 5.94
N GLY A 375 43.72 0.58 5.05
CA GLY A 375 44.07 0.35 3.66
C GLY A 375 43.21 1.15 2.68
N GLY A 376 43.16 0.71 1.43
CA GLY A 376 42.38 1.39 0.41
C GLY A 376 40.88 1.10 0.54
N CYS A 377 40.07 2.14 0.46
CA CYS A 377 38.63 2.02 0.50
C CYS A 377 38.07 1.51 -0.82
N SER A 378 37.01 0.70 -0.72
CA SER A 378 36.16 0.44 -1.87
C SER A 378 35.50 1.77 -2.28
N LYS A 379 35.54 2.08 -3.58
CA LYS A 379 34.80 3.23 -4.15
C LYS A 379 33.33 2.91 -4.42
N ASP A 380 32.88 1.76 -3.94
CA ASP A 380 31.54 1.22 -4.10
C ASP A 380 30.59 1.82 -3.04
N PRO A 381 29.59 2.62 -3.43
CA PRO A 381 28.63 3.24 -2.52
C PRO A 381 27.76 2.23 -1.76
N LYS A 382 27.73 0.95 -2.17
CA LYS A 382 27.08 -0.16 -1.47
C LYS A 382 27.75 -0.57 -0.18
N PHE A 383 29.07 -0.41 -0.11
CA PHE A 383 29.91 -0.72 1.05
C PHE A 383 30.72 0.53 1.43
N PRO A 384 30.06 1.59 1.91
CA PRO A 384 30.73 2.85 2.19
C PRO A 384 31.81 2.61 3.26
N CYS A 385 33.02 3.10 2.98
CA CYS A 385 34.19 2.91 3.83
C CYS A 385 34.08 3.84 5.04
N CYS A 386 33.26 3.48 6.03
CA CYS A 386 32.95 4.39 7.15
C CYS A 386 34.19 4.86 7.91
N ALA A 387 35.30 4.13 7.83
CA ALA A 387 36.58 4.43 8.48
C ALA A 387 37.49 5.44 7.72
N ASP A 388 37.16 5.85 6.49
CA ASP A 388 37.86 6.91 5.75
C ASP A 388 37.22 8.27 6.07
N LEU A 389 37.71 8.86 7.15
CA LEU A 389 37.12 10.03 7.79
C LEU A 389 37.49 11.33 7.09
N ASP A 390 38.60 11.38 6.33
CA ASP A 390 38.95 12.54 5.51
C ASP A 390 38.46 12.45 4.05
N GLY A 391 37.89 11.30 3.66
CA GLY A 391 37.27 11.06 2.36
C GLY A 391 38.28 10.99 1.21
N ASN A 392 39.55 10.73 1.50
CA ASN A 392 40.60 10.67 0.48
C ASN A 392 40.66 9.32 -0.26
N GLY A 393 39.85 8.34 0.16
CA GLY A 393 39.75 6.99 -0.38
C GLY A 393 40.73 5.99 0.24
N LEU A 394 41.43 6.34 1.32
CA LEU A 394 42.40 5.49 2.03
C LEU A 394 42.22 5.62 3.55
N VAL A 395 41.83 4.55 4.23
CA VAL A 395 41.92 4.47 5.70
C VAL A 395 43.38 4.37 6.11
N ASN A 396 43.91 5.45 6.68
CA ASN A 396 45.30 5.53 7.08
C ASN A 396 45.50 6.35 8.37
N SER A 397 46.74 6.73 8.64
CA SER A 397 47.09 7.51 9.84
C SER A 397 46.41 8.88 9.92
N ALA A 398 45.97 9.45 8.79
CA ALA A 398 45.21 10.70 8.75
C ALA A 398 43.82 10.50 9.39
N ASP A 399 43.12 9.43 9.01
CA ASP A 399 41.81 9.04 9.56
C ASP A 399 41.92 8.65 11.03
N LEU A 400 42.97 7.92 11.39
CA LEU A 400 43.27 7.64 12.79
C LEU A 400 43.47 8.93 13.60
N GLY A 401 44.15 9.93 13.01
CA GLY A 401 44.33 11.24 13.63
C GLY A 401 43.01 11.99 13.82
N LEU A 402 42.08 11.85 12.88
CA LEU A 402 40.74 12.43 12.94
C LEU A 402 39.85 11.73 13.99
N LEU A 403 39.85 10.40 14.02
CA LEU A 403 39.12 9.60 15.03
C LEU A 403 39.60 9.92 16.44
N ILE A 404 40.93 9.97 16.66
CA ILE A 404 41.49 10.37 17.96
C ILE A 404 41.18 11.83 18.29
N GLY A 405 41.09 12.70 17.29
CA GLY A 405 40.71 14.11 17.47
C GLY A 405 39.25 14.30 17.90
N ALA A 406 38.37 13.35 17.57
CA ALA A 406 36.96 13.34 17.91
C ALA A 406 36.62 12.54 19.19
N TRP A 407 37.64 12.03 19.90
CA TRP A 407 37.46 11.13 21.04
C TRP A 407 36.58 11.69 22.15
N GLY A 408 35.48 11.01 22.48
CA GLY A 408 34.52 11.43 23.49
C GLY A 408 33.07 11.13 23.12
N GLY A 409 32.14 11.55 23.97
CA GLY A 409 30.70 11.41 23.71
C GLY A 409 30.23 12.35 22.61
N CYS A 410 29.30 11.89 21.79
CA CYS A 410 28.74 12.65 20.69
C CYS A 410 27.77 13.73 21.19
N PRO A 411 27.65 14.89 20.50
CA PRO A 411 26.61 15.85 20.81
C PRO A 411 25.25 15.20 20.62
N VAL A 412 24.44 15.15 21.68
CA VAL A 412 23.05 14.66 21.60
C VAL A 412 22.24 15.52 20.63
N ASP A 413 21.33 14.88 19.89
CA ASP A 413 20.29 15.58 19.17
C ASP A 413 19.53 16.47 20.17
N PRO A 414 19.46 17.80 19.96
CA PRO A 414 18.70 18.70 20.83
C PRO A 414 17.22 18.33 20.99
N CYS A 415 16.72 17.45 20.12
CA CYS A 415 15.34 16.96 20.08
C CYS A 415 15.16 15.59 20.77
N GLU A 416 16.23 14.94 21.24
CA GLU A 416 16.12 13.67 21.95
C GLU A 416 15.42 13.87 23.31
N GLY A 417 14.21 13.32 23.46
CA GLY A 417 13.36 13.45 24.65
C GLY A 417 12.49 14.72 24.70
N VAL A 418 12.41 15.47 23.60
CA VAL A 418 11.48 16.61 23.45
C VAL A 418 10.18 16.09 22.85
N ASP A 419 9.12 16.03 23.66
CA ASP A 419 7.76 15.78 23.17
C ASP A 419 7.22 17.06 22.54
N CYS A 420 7.13 17.07 21.21
CA CYS A 420 6.59 18.20 20.46
C CYS A 420 5.11 18.06 20.12
N SER A 421 4.45 16.99 20.60
CA SER A 421 3.03 16.84 20.32
C SER A 421 2.20 17.86 21.07
N ASP A 422 1.40 18.64 20.36
CA ASP A 422 0.38 19.51 20.95
C ASP A 422 -0.98 18.83 21.09
N GLY A 423 -1.07 17.55 20.68
CA GLY A 423 -2.30 16.77 20.70
C GLY A 423 -3.29 17.15 19.59
N ASP A 424 -2.88 17.95 18.61
CA ASP A 424 -3.65 18.24 17.40
C ASP A 424 -3.23 17.28 16.27
N PRO A 425 -4.09 16.34 15.85
CA PRO A 425 -3.77 15.42 14.75
C PRO A 425 -3.64 16.13 13.39
N CYS A 426 -3.94 17.44 13.32
CA CYS A 426 -3.86 18.25 12.11
C CYS A 426 -2.64 19.18 12.04
N THR A 427 -1.70 19.07 12.96
CA THR A 427 -0.37 19.66 12.84
C THR A 427 0.67 18.58 12.58
N THR A 428 1.71 18.95 11.84
CA THR A 428 2.95 18.18 11.80
C THR A 428 3.84 18.64 12.95
N ASP A 429 3.98 17.78 13.95
CA ASP A 429 4.80 18.05 15.13
C ASP A 429 6.27 17.73 14.82
N THR A 430 7.08 18.77 14.64
CA THR A 430 8.49 18.67 14.26
C THR A 430 9.37 19.38 15.27
N CYS A 431 10.45 18.74 15.72
CA CYS A 431 11.48 19.42 16.51
C CYS A 431 12.65 19.87 15.62
N ILE A 432 13.04 21.13 15.71
CA ILE A 432 14.24 21.67 15.06
C ILE A 432 15.05 22.45 16.10
N GLU A 433 16.30 22.05 16.32
CA GLU A 433 17.22 22.66 17.31
C GLU A 433 16.64 22.73 18.74
N GLY A 434 15.89 21.70 19.17
CA GLY A 434 15.31 21.62 20.51
C GLY A 434 14.09 22.54 20.72
N LYS A 435 13.49 23.01 19.63
CA LYS A 435 12.23 23.78 19.62
C LYS A 435 11.18 23.04 18.80
N CYS A 436 9.96 23.05 19.29
CA CYS A 436 8.83 22.45 18.60
C CYS A 436 8.23 23.41 17.58
N PHE A 437 7.87 22.86 16.43
CA PHE A 437 7.18 23.46 15.31
C PHE A 437 5.99 22.59 15.00
N ASN A 438 4.80 23.17 15.02
CA ASN A 438 3.55 22.45 14.79
C ASN A 438 2.92 23.10 13.56
N GLU A 439 3.33 22.63 12.39
CA GLU A 439 2.92 23.24 11.11
C GLU A 439 1.58 22.63 10.67
N PRO A 440 0.54 23.45 10.39
CA PRO A 440 -0.76 22.96 9.98
C PRO A 440 -0.70 22.15 8.69
N ILE A 441 -1.30 20.96 8.70
CA ILE A 441 -1.45 20.11 7.52
C ILE A 441 -2.50 20.74 6.59
N PRO A 442 -2.16 21.13 5.35
CA PRO A 442 -3.13 21.68 4.42
C PRO A 442 -4.24 20.66 4.10
N GLY A 443 -5.48 20.95 4.50
CA GLY A 443 -6.64 20.08 4.29
C GLY A 443 -6.95 19.09 5.43
N CYS A 444 -6.17 19.09 6.52
CA CYS A 444 -6.57 18.41 7.75
C CYS A 444 -7.45 19.34 8.58
N GLY A 445 -8.58 18.84 9.07
CA GLY A 445 -9.52 19.60 9.90
C GLY A 445 -10.61 20.35 9.12
N GLU A 446 -10.60 20.31 7.78
CA GLU A 446 -11.80 20.59 6.98
C GLU A 446 -12.45 19.27 6.60
N GLY A 447 -13.22 18.72 7.54
CA GLY A 447 -14.26 17.77 7.18
C GLY A 447 -15.29 18.43 6.25
N PRO A 448 -16.20 17.66 5.65
CA PRO A 448 -17.31 18.21 4.87
C PRO A 448 -18.15 19.23 5.68
N CYS A 449 -18.08 19.15 7.01
CA CYS A 449 -18.78 20.01 7.96
C CYS A 449 -18.00 21.26 8.38
N GLY A 450 -18.69 22.40 8.39
CA GLY A 450 -18.12 23.69 8.77
C GLY A 450 -17.44 24.44 7.63
N ASN A 451 -17.54 23.94 6.39
CA ASN A 451 -16.94 24.60 5.24
C ASN A 451 -17.80 25.79 4.79
N PRO A 452 -17.33 27.04 4.87
CA PRO A 452 -18.11 28.22 4.47
C PRO A 452 -18.49 28.23 2.98
N LYS A 453 -17.82 27.40 2.16
CA LYS A 453 -18.12 27.26 0.73
C LYS A 453 -19.17 26.19 0.43
N ALA A 454 -19.47 25.28 1.36
CA ALA A 454 -20.54 24.29 1.23
C ALA A 454 -21.93 24.96 1.37
N GLY A 455 -22.00 26.09 2.06
CA GLY A 455 -23.25 26.85 2.24
C GLY A 455 -24.18 26.23 3.29
N SER A 456 -25.33 26.86 3.48
CA SER A 456 -26.22 26.59 4.63
C SER A 456 -26.62 25.13 4.78
N CYS A 457 -26.58 24.61 6.02
CA CYS A 457 -27.11 23.29 6.37
C CYS A 457 -28.60 23.10 6.09
N PHE A 458 -29.33 24.20 5.91
CA PHE A 458 -30.78 24.20 5.68
C PHE A 458 -31.16 24.32 4.20
N VAL A 459 -30.17 24.31 3.29
CA VAL A 459 -30.38 24.34 1.84
C VAL A 459 -29.60 23.20 1.20
N ALA A 460 -30.25 22.48 0.28
CA ALA A 460 -29.57 21.41 -0.45
C ALA A 460 -28.53 22.06 -1.37
N ASN A 461 -27.26 21.74 -1.15
CA ASN A 461 -26.15 22.42 -1.80
C ASN A 461 -25.39 21.50 -2.79
N GLY A 462 -25.67 20.20 -2.78
CA GLY A 462 -25.10 19.22 -3.72
C GLY A 462 -23.59 18.98 -3.53
N SER A 463 -23.01 19.48 -2.44
CA SER A 463 -21.65 19.19 -1.98
C SER A 463 -21.71 18.37 -0.70
N PRO A 464 -20.68 17.58 -0.37
CA PRO A 464 -20.64 16.90 0.92
C PRO A 464 -20.57 17.90 2.08
N GLY A 465 -21.51 17.82 3.02
CA GLY A 465 -21.59 18.67 4.21
C GLY A 465 -22.19 20.07 4.01
N CYS A 466 -22.05 20.91 5.04
CA CYS A 466 -22.57 22.28 5.07
C CYS A 466 -21.71 23.20 5.96
N ASP A 467 -22.03 24.49 5.98
CA ASP A 467 -21.23 25.56 6.60
C ASP A 467 -21.24 25.62 8.14
N ASP A 468 -22.13 24.89 8.81
CA ASP A 468 -22.19 24.81 10.26
C ASP A 468 -21.78 23.42 10.74
N ALA A 469 -20.56 23.31 11.28
CA ALA A 469 -20.04 22.05 11.81
C ALA A 469 -20.88 21.50 12.97
N ALA A 470 -21.41 22.35 13.85
CA ALA A 470 -22.20 21.88 15.00
C ALA A 470 -23.52 21.24 14.56
N CYS A 471 -24.09 21.70 13.45
CA CYS A 471 -25.27 21.08 12.85
C CYS A 471 -24.93 19.88 11.96
N CYS A 472 -23.86 19.99 11.18
CA CYS A 472 -23.48 19.02 10.17
C CYS A 472 -22.97 17.69 10.78
N GLU A 473 -22.10 17.76 11.79
CA GLU A 473 -21.47 16.59 12.41
C GLU A 473 -22.46 15.52 12.92
N PRO A 474 -23.54 15.86 13.68
CA PRO A 474 -24.51 14.85 14.11
C PRO A 474 -25.31 14.25 12.94
N ILE A 475 -25.51 15.00 11.85
CA ILE A 475 -26.22 14.51 10.67
C ILE A 475 -25.34 13.53 9.89
N CYS A 476 -24.05 13.83 9.74
CA CYS A 476 -23.08 12.91 9.13
C CYS A 476 -22.91 11.61 9.91
N ALA A 477 -22.96 11.70 11.24
CA ALA A 477 -22.85 10.52 12.09
C ALA A 477 -24.04 9.57 11.93
N ASP A 478 -25.22 10.12 11.66
CA ASP A 478 -26.45 9.36 11.43
C ASP A 478 -26.59 8.89 9.97
N ASP A 479 -26.21 9.74 9.00
CA ASP A 479 -26.23 9.44 7.58
C ASP A 479 -24.93 9.92 6.89
N PRO A 480 -23.95 9.01 6.74
CA PRO A 480 -22.68 9.32 6.08
C PRO A 480 -22.84 9.81 4.63
N PHE A 481 -23.96 9.51 3.96
CA PHE A 481 -24.21 9.98 2.58
C PHE A 481 -24.17 11.51 2.48
N CYS A 482 -24.65 12.22 3.50
CA CYS A 482 -24.64 13.68 3.55
C CYS A 482 -23.23 14.27 3.46
N CYS A 483 -22.21 13.49 3.81
CA CYS A 483 -20.85 13.98 4.10
C CYS A 483 -19.78 13.24 3.28
N ASP A 484 -20.15 12.12 2.68
CA ASP A 484 -19.32 11.38 1.72
C ASP A 484 -19.76 11.61 0.26
N THR A 485 -21.03 11.97 0.03
CA THR A 485 -21.59 12.04 -1.33
C THR A 485 -22.20 13.41 -1.65
N GLU A 486 -23.29 13.81 -0.99
CA GLU A 486 -23.93 15.11 -1.25
C GLU A 486 -24.91 15.53 -0.14
N TRP A 487 -24.98 16.84 0.13
CA TRP A 487 -25.96 17.45 1.01
C TRP A 487 -27.27 17.70 0.24
N ASP A 488 -28.13 16.70 0.25
CA ASP A 488 -29.40 16.68 -0.48
C ASP A 488 -30.61 17.11 0.40
N GLN A 489 -31.83 16.96 -0.13
CA GLN A 489 -33.04 17.35 0.58
C GLN A 489 -33.30 16.49 1.84
N LEU A 490 -32.78 15.26 1.92
CA LEU A 490 -32.91 14.42 3.11
C LEU A 490 -31.99 14.94 4.22
N CYS A 491 -30.75 15.33 3.89
CA CYS A 491 -29.81 15.98 4.80
C CYS A 491 -30.40 17.29 5.37
N VAL A 492 -31.01 18.10 4.52
CA VAL A 492 -31.72 19.33 4.93
C VAL A 492 -32.89 19.05 5.87
N ASN A 493 -33.68 18.00 5.62
CA ASN A 493 -34.79 17.65 6.49
C ASN A 493 -34.30 17.16 7.86
N ALA A 494 -33.19 16.42 7.88
CA ALA A 494 -32.51 16.02 9.12
C ALA A 494 -31.95 17.24 9.87
N ALA A 495 -31.33 18.19 9.16
CA ALA A 495 -30.84 19.45 9.73
C ALA A 495 -31.95 20.28 10.38
N ASN A 496 -33.07 20.43 9.68
CA ASN A 496 -34.24 21.14 10.21
C ASN A 496 -34.81 20.48 11.47
N ALA A 497 -34.75 19.15 11.56
CA ALA A 497 -35.27 18.39 12.69
C ALA A 497 -34.31 18.34 13.89
N SER A 498 -33.01 18.23 13.64
CA SER A 498 -31.98 17.98 14.65
C SER A 498 -31.33 19.26 15.17
N CYS A 499 -31.10 20.26 14.32
CA CYS A 499 -30.41 21.49 14.67
C CYS A 499 -31.37 22.67 14.94
N GLY A 500 -32.67 22.48 14.66
CA GLY A 500 -33.69 23.50 14.84
C GLY A 500 -33.68 24.56 13.75
N GLY A 501 -34.46 24.34 12.69
CA GLY A 501 -34.84 25.42 11.77
C GLY A 501 -35.73 26.43 12.50
N GLY A 502 -35.18 27.59 12.83
CA GLY A 502 -35.92 28.69 13.44
C GLY A 502 -35.14 29.99 13.49
N GLY A 503 -35.29 30.80 12.44
CA GLY A 503 -34.84 32.19 12.38
C GLY A 503 -33.53 32.35 11.63
N GLY A 504 -33.63 32.68 10.34
CA GLY A 504 -32.47 33.12 9.56
C GLY A 504 -31.74 34.27 10.25
N GLY A 505 -30.42 34.27 10.19
CA GLY A 505 -29.68 35.52 10.13
C GLY A 505 -29.49 35.80 8.67
N GLY A 506 -30.41 36.53 8.03
CA GLY A 506 -30.12 37.05 6.70
C GLY A 506 -28.88 37.94 6.81
N ALA A 507 -27.94 37.77 5.89
CA ALA A 507 -26.70 38.53 5.87
C ALA A 507 -26.98 39.95 5.34
N GLY A 508 -27.57 40.82 6.17
CA GLY A 508 -27.73 42.23 5.80
C GLY A 508 -28.66 43.04 6.68
N ASP A 509 -28.46 44.36 6.65
CA ASP A 509 -29.24 45.36 7.35
C ASP A 509 -30.75 45.21 7.03
N CYS A 510 -31.59 45.13 8.07
CA CYS A 510 -33.03 44.98 7.94
C CYS A 510 -33.71 46.21 7.33
N CYS A 511 -33.10 47.38 7.47
CA CYS A 511 -33.69 48.67 7.16
C CYS A 511 -33.46 49.09 5.70
N VAL A 512 -32.74 48.28 4.94
CA VAL A 512 -32.52 48.45 3.50
C VAL A 512 -32.67 47.12 2.77
N ALA A 513 -33.00 47.16 1.49
CA ALA A 513 -32.99 45.96 0.66
C ALA A 513 -31.56 45.41 0.60
N ASN A 514 -31.36 44.18 1.09
CA ASN A 514 -30.04 43.56 1.21
C ASN A 514 -29.85 42.41 0.23
N GLY A 515 -30.91 41.98 -0.46
CA GLY A 515 -30.85 40.96 -1.51
C GLY A 515 -30.62 39.53 -1.01
N SER A 516 -30.59 39.32 0.32
CA SER A 516 -30.50 38.01 0.95
C SER A 516 -31.88 37.58 1.48
N PRO A 517 -32.19 36.29 1.59
CA PRO A 517 -33.36 35.85 2.33
C PRO A 517 -33.18 36.17 3.82
N GLY A 518 -34.00 37.08 4.35
CA GLY A 518 -33.93 37.54 5.74
C GLY A 518 -33.09 38.80 5.98
N CYS A 519 -32.87 39.13 7.25
CA CYS A 519 -32.00 40.23 7.67
C CYS A 519 -31.33 39.95 9.02
N GLU A 520 -30.43 40.83 9.44
CA GLU A 520 -29.49 40.60 10.55
C GLU A 520 -30.11 40.72 11.96
N ASP A 521 -31.29 41.33 12.09
CA ASP A 521 -32.03 41.44 13.36
C ASP A 521 -33.14 40.38 13.40
N PRO A 522 -33.01 39.33 14.22
CA PRO A 522 -33.96 38.21 14.23
C PRO A 522 -35.38 38.63 14.63
N ALA A 523 -35.54 39.64 15.50
CA ALA A 523 -36.85 40.09 15.94
C ALA A 523 -37.57 40.87 14.84
N CYS A 524 -36.84 41.70 14.09
CA CYS A 524 -37.37 42.39 12.92
C CYS A 524 -37.65 41.42 11.78
N GLN A 525 -36.72 40.51 11.51
CA GLN A 525 -36.88 39.49 10.49
C GLN A 525 -38.12 38.62 10.74
N ASP A 526 -38.28 38.08 11.95
CA ASP A 526 -39.44 37.26 12.29
C ASP A 526 -40.75 38.04 12.13
N LEU A 527 -40.76 39.32 12.49
CA LEU A 527 -41.93 40.15 12.36
C LEU A 527 -42.37 40.34 10.90
N ILE A 528 -41.41 40.66 10.02
CA ILE A 528 -41.68 40.90 8.60
C ILE A 528 -41.94 39.58 7.85
N CYS A 529 -41.18 38.54 8.14
CA CYS A 529 -41.33 37.25 7.46
C CYS A 529 -42.60 36.49 7.84
N ASN A 530 -43.13 36.71 9.04
CA ASN A 530 -44.47 36.21 9.38
C ASN A 530 -45.58 36.92 8.61
N ALA A 531 -45.36 38.16 8.17
CA ALA A 531 -46.31 38.92 7.37
C ALA A 531 -46.16 38.61 5.87
N ASP A 532 -44.92 38.49 5.39
CA ASP A 532 -44.59 38.12 4.02
C ASP A 532 -43.43 37.10 3.98
N PRO A 533 -43.74 35.79 3.83
CA PRO A 533 -42.72 34.74 3.75
C PRO A 533 -41.71 34.93 2.63
N TYR A 534 -42.05 35.68 1.57
CA TYR A 534 -41.14 35.98 0.46
C TYR A 534 -39.83 36.62 0.95
N CYS A 535 -39.91 37.47 1.98
CA CYS A 535 -38.76 38.17 2.54
C CYS A 535 -37.71 37.23 3.17
N CYS A 536 -38.12 36.05 3.64
CA CYS A 536 -37.22 35.06 4.25
C CYS A 536 -36.96 33.83 3.37
N GLU A 537 -37.78 33.58 2.36
CA GLU A 537 -37.64 32.40 1.49
C GLU A 537 -36.98 32.74 0.16
N VAL A 538 -37.04 33.99 -0.29
CA VAL A 538 -36.60 34.39 -1.62
C VAL A 538 -35.61 35.55 -1.58
N GLU A 539 -36.02 36.73 -1.11
CA GLU A 539 -35.15 37.91 -1.11
C GLU A 539 -35.72 39.02 -0.20
N TRP A 540 -34.84 39.66 0.57
CA TRP A 540 -35.14 40.88 1.32
C TRP A 540 -35.01 42.09 0.40
N ASP A 541 -36.09 42.35 -0.33
CA ASP A 541 -36.19 43.40 -1.34
C ASP A 541 -36.67 44.75 -0.74
N GLY A 542 -36.98 45.70 -1.63
CA GLY A 542 -37.48 47.02 -1.23
C GLY A 542 -38.77 46.97 -0.41
N ILE A 543 -39.66 46.01 -0.70
CA ILE A 543 -40.94 45.86 0.01
C ILE A 543 -40.69 45.35 1.43
N CYS A 544 -39.79 44.38 1.59
CA CYS A 544 -39.37 43.86 2.88
C CYS A 544 -38.76 44.96 3.76
N SER A 545 -37.85 45.76 3.20
CA SER A 545 -37.20 46.85 3.93
C SER A 545 -38.15 48.02 4.25
N ASP A 546 -39.12 48.34 3.39
CA ASP A 546 -40.11 49.40 3.66
C ASP A 546 -41.06 48.98 4.80
N ALA A 547 -41.44 47.70 4.85
CA ALA A 547 -42.21 47.14 5.96
C ALA A 547 -41.39 47.14 7.27
N ALA A 548 -40.10 46.75 7.20
CA ALA A 548 -39.18 46.80 8.32
C ALA A 548 -39.00 48.22 8.89
N ASN A 549 -38.85 49.22 8.03
CA ASN A 549 -38.77 50.64 8.44
C ASN A 549 -40.04 51.14 9.14
N THR A 550 -41.19 50.52 8.86
CA THR A 550 -42.46 50.90 9.49
C THR A 550 -42.64 50.21 10.84
N ASP A 551 -42.37 48.90 10.91
CA ASP A 551 -42.83 48.07 12.01
C ASP A 551 -41.70 47.61 12.95
N CYS A 552 -40.44 47.67 12.54
CA CYS A 552 -39.31 47.27 13.36
C CYS A 552 -38.71 48.43 14.15
N ALA A 553 -38.41 48.18 15.43
CA ALA A 553 -37.79 49.19 16.31
C ALA A 553 -36.36 49.54 15.88
N VAL A 554 -35.61 48.57 15.32
CA VAL A 554 -34.21 48.74 14.90
C VAL A 554 -34.04 49.74 13.75
N CYS A 555 -35.09 49.96 12.95
CA CYS A 555 -35.08 50.88 11.80
C CYS A 555 -35.62 52.28 12.12
N ASN A 556 -36.10 52.49 13.35
CA ASN A 556 -36.72 53.74 13.79
C ASN A 556 -35.80 54.61 14.68
N SER A 557 -34.49 54.35 14.70
CA SER A 557 -33.50 55.02 15.56
C SER A 557 -32.56 55.98 14.83
#